data_AF-A0A9D6E9X2-F1
#
_entry.id   AF-A0A9D6E9X2-F1
#
_cell.length_a   1.000
_cell.length_b   1.000
_cell.length_c   1.000
_cell.angle_alpha   90.00
_cell.angle_beta   90.00
_cell.angle_gamma   90.00
#
_symmetry.space_group_name_H-M   'P 1'
#
loop_
_entity.id
_entity.type
_entity.pdbx_description
1 polymer ?
#
loop_
_entity_poly.entity_id
_entity_poly.type
_entity_poly.pdbx_seq_one_letter_code
_entity_poly.pdbx_strand_id
1 'polypeptide(L)'
;MGRRIDLGSRTIRPVAPALEGTELYAWLPDGTLIMGAGSKLFTWASNGGRWVEVADLAAHGVVGISRLAVSPDGGMLAIVAEDLAQR
;
A
#
# COMPACT_ATOMS: atom_id res chain seq x y z
N MET A 1 2.37 -10.09 -4.07
CA MET A 1 3.61 -9.67 -4.79
C MET A 1 3.27 -8.69 -5.91
N GLY A 2 3.84 -7.48 -5.93
CA GLY A 2 3.58 -6.50 -7.00
C GLY A 2 4.41 -6.77 -8.26
N ARG A 3 3.77 -6.83 -9.44
CA ARG A 3 4.44 -6.98 -10.74
C ARG A 3 4.10 -5.79 -11.63
N ARG A 4 5.07 -5.33 -12.41
CA ARG A 4 4.88 -4.31 -13.45
C ARG A 4 4.93 -4.99 -14.82
N ILE A 5 3.96 -4.65 -15.66
CA ILE A 5 3.88 -5.11 -17.04
C ILE A 5 4.16 -3.92 -17.95
N ASP A 6 5.11 -4.07 -18.85
CA ASP A 6 5.30 -3.14 -19.96
C ASP A 6 4.50 -3.67 -21.16
N LEU A 7 3.47 -2.93 -21.57
CA LEU A 7 2.53 -3.40 -22.60
C LEU A 7 3.14 -3.42 -24.01
N GLY A 8 4.13 -2.57 -24.28
CA GLY A 8 4.79 -2.52 -25.59
C GLY A 8 5.74 -3.69 -25.79
N SER A 9 6.58 -3.96 -24.78
CA SER A 9 7.56 -5.05 -24.81
C SER A 9 7.01 -6.39 -24.32
N ARG A 10 5.81 -6.41 -23.74
CA ARG A 10 5.20 -7.58 -23.05
C ARG A 10 6.08 -8.17 -21.96
N THR A 11 6.98 -7.36 -21.40
CA THR A 11 7.86 -7.81 -20.32
C THR A 11 7.20 -7.62 -18.97
N ILE A 12 7.45 -8.58 -18.07
CA ILE A 12 6.98 -8.54 -16.69
C ILE A 12 8.20 -8.46 -15.78
N ARG A 13 8.18 -7.53 -14.82
CA ARG A 13 9.25 -7.37 -13.84
C ARG A 13 8.70 -7.27 -12.42
N PRO A 14 9.40 -7.84 -11.42
CA PRO A 14 9.04 -7.64 -10.02
C PRO A 14 9.22 -6.16 -9.64
N VAL A 15 8.34 -5.64 -8.79
CA VAL A 15 8.40 -4.25 -8.30
C VAL A 15 8.88 -4.21 -6.85
N ALA A 16 8.20 -4.96 -5.99
CA ALA A 16 8.48 -5.01 -4.56
C ALA A 16 7.99 -6.36 -4.00
N PRO A 17 8.68 -6.92 -2.98
CA PRO A 17 8.12 -7.98 -2.17
C PRO A 17 6.89 -7.45 -1.40
N ALA A 18 5.90 -8.30 -1.13
CA ALA A 18 4.81 -7.93 -0.23
C ALA A 18 5.31 -7.93 1.22
N LEU A 19 4.73 -7.09 2.07
CA LEU A 19 4.88 -7.23 3.52
C LEU A 19 4.19 -8.53 3.98
N GLU A 20 4.72 -9.16 5.02
CA GLU A 20 4.13 -10.38 5.56
C GLU A 20 2.72 -10.12 6.11
N GLY A 21 1.79 -11.05 5.84
CA GLY A 21 0.43 -10.98 6.37
C GLY A 21 -0.53 -10.01 5.64
N THR A 22 -0.13 -9.38 4.53
CA THR A 22 -1.00 -8.49 3.75
C THR A 22 -0.68 -8.50 2.26
N GLU A 23 -1.71 -8.37 1.43
CA GLU A 23 -1.57 -8.15 -0.02
C GLU A 23 -2.20 -6.83 -0.47
N LEU A 24 -2.52 -5.94 0.48
CA LEU A 24 -3.24 -4.70 0.22
C LEU A 24 -2.28 -3.57 -0.13
N TYR A 25 -2.30 -3.16 -1.40
CA TYR A 25 -1.51 -2.05 -1.90
C TYR A 25 -2.27 -1.19 -2.91
N ALA A 26 -1.81 0.04 -3.08
CA ALA A 26 -2.22 0.94 -4.15
C ALA A 26 -0.99 1.63 -4.75
N TRP A 27 -1.13 2.13 -5.98
CA TRP A 27 -0.14 2.99 -6.61
C TRP A 27 -0.47 4.45 -6.33
N LEU A 28 0.53 5.22 -5.93
CA LEU A 28 0.50 6.68 -5.95
C LEU A 28 0.77 7.19 -7.37
N PRO A 29 0.30 8.39 -7.74
CA PRO A 29 0.50 8.94 -9.09
C PRO A 29 1.96 9.11 -9.51
N ASP A 30 2.87 9.27 -8.55
CA ASP A 30 4.32 9.38 -8.78
C ASP A 30 5.01 8.02 -9.05
N GLY A 31 4.26 6.92 -9.01
CA GLY A 31 4.79 5.57 -9.17
C GLY A 31 5.34 4.95 -7.88
N THR A 32 5.13 5.57 -6.73
CA THR A 32 5.38 4.96 -5.42
C THR A 32 4.27 3.96 -5.09
N LEU A 33 4.60 2.84 -4.46
CA LEU A 33 3.60 1.92 -3.90
C LEU A 33 3.31 2.30 -2.45
N ILE A 34 2.06 2.19 -2.04
CA ILE A 34 1.64 2.25 -0.63
C ILE A 34 0.98 0.93 -0.22
N MET A 35 1.34 0.40 0.95
CA MET A 35 0.80 -0.82 1.54
C MET A 35 0.25 -0.56 2.95
N GLY A 36 -0.82 -1.25 3.30
CA GLY A 36 -1.37 -1.29 4.66
C GLY A 36 -1.08 -2.62 5.34
N ALA A 37 -0.57 -2.59 6.58
CA ALA A 37 -0.34 -3.78 7.41
C ALA A 37 -0.75 -3.48 8.87
N GLY A 38 -1.78 -4.16 9.36
CA GLY A 38 -2.40 -3.80 10.65
C GLY A 38 -2.92 -2.36 10.61
N SER A 39 -2.46 -1.52 11.54
CA SER A 39 -2.77 -0.08 11.61
C SER A 39 -1.81 0.80 10.81
N LYS A 40 -0.77 0.23 10.22
CA LYS A 40 0.38 0.98 9.69
C LYS A 40 0.36 1.08 8.17
N LEU A 41 0.89 2.19 7.68
CA LEU A 41 1.11 2.46 6.26
C LEU A 41 2.60 2.45 5.95
N PHE A 42 2.94 1.83 4.82
CA PHE A 42 4.30 1.71 4.33
C PHE A 42 4.37 2.15 2.87
N THR A 43 5.45 2.81 2.48
CA THR A 43 5.72 3.17 1.08
C THR A 43 6.95 2.46 0.53
N TRP A 44 6.90 2.14 -0.76
CA TRP A 44 8.04 1.64 -1.53
C TRP A 44 8.26 2.52 -2.75
N ALA A 45 9.41 3.20 -2.77
CA ALA A 45 9.93 3.84 -3.96
C ALA A 45 10.96 2.91 -4.62
N SER A 46 10.93 2.81 -5.94
CA SER A 46 11.78 1.89 -6.72
C SER A 46 13.28 2.12 -6.52
N ASN A 47 13.69 3.35 -6.18
CA ASN A 47 15.07 3.71 -5.89
C ASN A 47 15.53 3.33 -4.47
N GLY A 48 14.60 3.13 -3.52
CA GLY A 48 14.90 2.92 -2.11
C GLY A 48 15.12 1.46 -1.72
N GLY A 49 14.58 0.52 -2.52
CA GLY A 49 14.81 -0.93 -2.32
C GLY A 49 14.29 -1.51 -1.01
N ARG A 50 13.48 -0.78 -0.24
CA ARG A 50 12.86 -1.25 1.00
C ARG A 50 11.53 -0.54 1.27
N TRP A 51 10.66 -1.20 2.02
CA TRP A 51 9.47 -0.57 2.60
C TRP A 51 9.87 0.38 3.73
N VAL A 52 9.25 1.55 3.77
CA VAL A 52 9.43 2.55 4.81
C VAL A 52 8.08 2.84 5.45
N GLU A 53 7.98 2.71 6.76
CA GLU A 53 6.78 3.12 7.52
C GLU A 53 6.61 4.63 7.41
N VAL A 54 5.40 5.08 7.06
CA VAL A 54 5.09 6.51 6.89
C VAL A 54 4.00 7.00 7.83
N ALA A 55 3.20 6.08 8.40
CA ALA A 55 2.19 6.40 9.40
C ALA A 55 1.78 5.17 10.21
N ASP A 56 1.37 5.41 11.45
CA ASP A 56 0.62 4.46 12.29
C ASP A 56 -0.71 5.09 12.69
N LEU A 57 -1.81 4.45 12.30
CA LEU A 57 -3.17 4.95 12.50
C LEU A 57 -3.82 4.36 13.77
N ALA A 58 -3.07 3.63 14.60
CA ALA A 58 -3.58 3.05 15.84
C ALA A 58 -4.17 4.11 16.79
N ALA A 59 -3.55 5.31 16.84
CA ALA A 59 -4.06 6.44 17.60
C ALA A 59 -5.46 6.93 17.14
N HIS A 60 -5.88 6.54 15.95
CA HIS A 60 -7.20 6.83 15.38
C HIS A 60 -8.15 5.63 15.44
N GLY A 61 -7.82 4.59 16.22
CA GLY A 61 -8.66 3.40 16.40
C GLY A 61 -8.62 2.40 15.25
N VAL A 62 -7.72 2.58 14.28
CA VAL A 62 -7.53 1.61 13.19
C VAL A 62 -6.71 0.44 13.72
N VAL A 63 -7.26 -0.76 13.63
CA VAL A 63 -6.55 -2.00 14.03
C VAL A 63 -6.13 -2.88 12.86
N GLY A 64 -6.88 -2.81 11.76
CA GLY A 64 -6.60 -3.55 10.54
C GLY A 64 -7.07 -2.77 9.33
N ILE A 65 -6.17 -2.42 8.43
CA ILE A 65 -6.52 -1.82 7.15
C ILE A 65 -6.97 -2.94 6.20
N SER A 66 -8.18 -2.83 5.65
CA SER A 66 -8.76 -3.82 4.73
C SER A 66 -8.88 -3.33 3.28
N ARG A 67 -8.80 -2.01 3.04
CA ARG A 67 -8.77 -1.39 1.70
C ARG A 67 -7.98 -0.09 1.71
N LEU A 68 -7.37 0.22 0.57
CA LEU A 68 -6.74 1.51 0.26
C LEU A 68 -7.23 2.01 -1.11
N ALA A 69 -7.47 3.31 -1.24
CA ALA A 69 -7.70 3.97 -2.53
C ALA A 69 -7.07 5.37 -2.53
N VAL A 70 -6.41 5.72 -3.64
CA VAL A 70 -5.69 6.98 -3.80
C VAL A 70 -6.47 7.85 -4.78
N SER A 71 -6.67 9.13 -4.46
CA SER A 71 -7.30 10.06 -5.40
C SER A 71 -6.43 10.23 -6.66
N PRO A 72 -7.01 10.56 -7.83
CA PRO A 72 -6.24 10.69 -9.06
C PRO A 72 -5.10 11.73 -9.00
N ASP A 73 -5.28 12.79 -8.21
CA ASP A 73 -4.27 13.83 -7.97
C ASP A 73 -3.25 13.46 -6.88
N GLY A 74 -3.45 12.33 -6.18
CA GLY A 74 -2.60 11.87 -5.09
C GLY A 74 -2.77 12.64 -3.77
N GLY A 75 -3.68 13.61 -3.71
CA GLY A 75 -3.88 14.46 -2.53
C GLY A 75 -4.61 13.78 -1.38
N MET A 76 -5.31 12.67 -1.63
CA MET A 76 -6.09 11.96 -0.63
C MET A 76 -5.86 10.44 -0.68
N LEU A 77 -5.85 9.84 0.51
CA LEU A 77 -5.88 8.40 0.70
C LEU A 77 -7.13 8.03 1.49
N ALA A 78 -8.03 7.26 0.87
CA ALA A 78 -9.16 6.65 1.54
C ALA A 78 -8.75 5.29 2.13
N ILE A 79 -9.17 5.04 3.37
CA ILE A 79 -8.82 3.85 4.14
C ILE A 79 -10.12 3.23 4.68
N VAL A 80 -10.26 1.91 4.51
CA VAL A 80 -11.28 1.14 5.22
C VAL A 80 -10.58 0.33 6.31
N ALA A 81 -11.06 0.46 7.53
CA ALA A 81 -10.54 -0.24 8.70
C ALA A 81 -11.51 -1.34 9.16
N GLU A 82 -10.96 -2.45 9.66
CA GLU A 82 -11.69 -3.43 10.45
C GLU A 82 -12.21 -2.77 11.73
N ASP A 83 -13.45 -3.09 12.08
CA ASP A 83 -14.06 -2.70 13.34
C ASP A 83 -13.70 -3.73 14.43
N LEU A 84 -13.26 -3.26 15.59
CA LEU A 84 -13.03 -4.10 16.76
C LEU A 84 -14.33 -4.72 17.32
N ALA A 85 -15.49 -4.15 17.03
CA ALA A 85 -16.77 -4.59 17.59
C ALA A 85 -17.42 -5.80 16.87
N GLN A 86 -16.77 -6.36 15.84
CA GLN A 86 -17.35 -7.45 15.02
C GLN A 86 -16.55 -8.76 15.06
N ARG A 87 -15.72 -8.98 16.09
CA ARG A 87 -15.08 -10.28 16.35
C ARG A 87 -15.76 -11.04 17.47
#